data_AF-H3GZ01-F1
#
_entry.id   AF-H3GZ01-F1
#
_cell.length_a   1.000
_cell.length_b   1.000
_cell.length_c   1.000
_cell.angle_alpha   90.00
_cell.angle_beta   90.00
_cell.angle_gamma   90.00
#
_symmetry.space_group_name_H-M   'P 1'
#
loop_
_entity.id
_entity.type
_entity.pdbx_description
1 polymer ?
#
loop_
_entity_poly.entity_id
_entity_poly.type
_entity_poly.pdbx_seq_one_letter_code
_entity_poly.pdbx_strand_id
1 'polypeptide(L)'
;MLLLLQQARIKNERPTDASFLPLSLALACLLRQPPAGLAPVAGGLSLSQVDRLPQQILEHRLAATLLDEPLRVFAFVCALVKYVKVARELLGICHEHMSGRKTTSEATQDVVQAVVAALPLAADVEVEDEQEEEVAVFTTLTEVAKVDVKAVADNPRAGDPAGIMRRAVGRDVGDGGAVLETMKKYPTDDRIQTHGVRALKGVARAAAEGGEERTDTRISTSDEGQQQGDRPRRVVQMVIDKMKQFPEALGLQRDGLLCLAEYANQADDHVATITSSGGIISIIDAMVALPDDVPANMAALSVLAHPKIADESVVRVNPESRRLVLSAMERFPLNEQVQGLGCLALANLSLRQGDAPVASGYLSFLRAMAVIVTEDEMKTACLEAGALPACEKARLRFLEDPKVQQHAVQAIQTMLPGE
;
A
#
# COMPACT_ATOMS: atom_id res chain seq x y z
N MET A 1 27.80 14.85 -4.67
CA MET A 1 28.00 14.11 -5.95
C MET A 1 27.88 15.00 -7.17
N LEU A 2 26.79 15.79 -7.32
CA LEU A 2 26.65 16.79 -8.39
C LEU A 2 27.83 17.76 -8.48
N LEU A 3 28.34 18.27 -7.35
CA LEU A 3 29.53 19.14 -7.32
C LEU A 3 30.82 18.45 -7.79
N LEU A 4 30.99 17.14 -7.54
CA LEU A 4 32.14 16.37 -8.01
C LEU A 4 32.04 16.10 -9.52
N LEU A 5 30.84 15.77 -10.01
CA LEU A 5 30.56 15.64 -11.44
C LEU A 5 30.73 16.98 -12.18
N GLN A 6 30.35 18.09 -11.53
CA GLN A 6 30.49 19.42 -12.07
C GLN A 6 31.96 19.88 -12.05
N GLN A 7 32.74 19.56 -11.02
CA GLN A 7 34.19 19.79 -11.00
C GLN A 7 34.93 18.97 -12.06
N ALA A 8 34.60 17.68 -12.23
CA ALA A 8 35.18 16.84 -13.28
C ALA A 8 34.86 17.40 -14.69
N ARG A 9 33.61 17.89 -14.87
CA ARG A 9 33.19 18.57 -16.10
C ARG A 9 33.92 19.90 -16.32
N ILE A 10 34.13 20.71 -15.28
CA ILE A 10 34.82 22.01 -15.36
C ILE A 10 36.30 21.82 -15.68
N LYS A 11 36.95 20.79 -15.12
CA LYS A 11 38.37 20.51 -15.37
C LYS A 11 38.64 19.76 -16.67
N ASN A 12 37.58 19.38 -17.40
CA ASN A 12 37.65 18.54 -18.60
C ASN A 12 38.38 17.20 -18.36
N GLU A 13 38.47 16.79 -17.09
CA GLU A 13 38.96 15.50 -16.64
C GLU A 13 37.80 14.52 -16.84
N ARG A 14 37.57 14.08 -18.07
CA ARG A 14 36.76 12.88 -18.29
C ARG A 14 37.60 11.72 -17.76
N PRO A 15 37.18 10.98 -16.73
CA PRO A 15 37.82 9.72 -16.43
C PRO A 15 37.69 8.87 -17.70
N THR A 16 38.82 8.61 -18.36
CA THR A 16 38.90 7.73 -19.53
C THR A 16 38.62 6.28 -19.16
N ASP A 17 38.55 5.99 -17.86
CA ASP A 17 38.31 4.68 -17.31
C ASP A 17 36.80 4.39 -17.23
N ALA A 18 36.38 3.32 -17.91
CA ALA A 18 34.98 2.88 -17.99
C ALA A 18 34.38 2.48 -16.62
N SER A 19 35.22 2.39 -15.59
CA SER A 19 34.90 2.05 -14.20
C SER A 19 34.22 3.16 -13.40
N PHE A 20 34.33 4.43 -13.83
CA PHE A 20 33.81 5.58 -13.08
C PHE A 20 32.27 5.60 -12.96
N LEU A 21 31.59 5.22 -14.04
CA LEU A 21 30.12 5.27 -14.09
C LEU A 21 29.49 4.16 -13.23
N PRO A 22 29.96 2.90 -13.25
CA PRO A 22 29.56 1.88 -12.29
C PRO A 22 29.83 2.25 -10.84
N LEU A 23 30.99 2.84 -10.52
CA LEU A 23 31.35 3.20 -9.14
C LEU A 23 30.49 4.35 -8.60
N SER A 24 30.27 5.39 -9.41
CA SER A 24 29.42 6.52 -9.03
C SER A 24 27.94 6.14 -8.93
N LEU A 25 27.46 5.24 -9.80
CA LEU A 25 26.11 4.69 -9.71
C LEU A 25 25.94 3.79 -8.49
N ALA A 26 26.91 2.91 -8.20
CA ALA A 26 26.91 2.08 -7.00
C ALA A 26 26.92 2.93 -5.73
N LEU A 27 27.72 4.00 -5.67
CA LEU A 27 27.69 4.95 -4.55
C LEU A 27 26.34 5.68 -4.45
N ALA A 28 25.78 6.13 -5.58
CA ALA A 28 24.48 6.79 -5.59
C ALA A 28 23.37 5.87 -5.07
N CYS A 29 23.41 4.59 -5.44
CA CYS A 29 22.49 3.56 -4.95
C CYS A 29 22.71 3.30 -3.45
N LEU A 30 23.95 3.14 -3.00
CA LEU A 30 24.29 2.92 -1.58
C LEU A 30 23.92 4.11 -0.68
N LEU A 31 24.05 5.33 -1.18
CA LEU A 31 23.68 6.55 -0.45
C LEU A 31 22.16 6.81 -0.47
N ARG A 32 21.42 6.31 -1.48
CA ARG A 32 19.96 6.47 -1.57
C ARG A 32 19.19 5.36 -0.86
N GLN A 33 19.72 4.15 -0.84
CA GLN A 33 19.09 2.97 -0.25
C GLN A 33 20.15 2.18 0.55
N PRO A 34 20.37 2.54 1.83
CA PRO A 34 21.33 1.82 2.65
C PRO A 34 20.90 0.35 2.81
N PRO A 35 21.85 -0.60 2.90
CA PRO A 35 21.57 -1.99 3.19
C PRO A 35 20.65 -2.15 4.42
N ALA A 36 19.76 -3.15 4.38
CA ALA A 36 18.93 -3.52 5.52
C ALA A 36 19.83 -3.78 6.75
N GLY A 37 19.70 -2.95 7.79
CA GLY A 37 20.59 -2.95 8.97
C GLY A 37 21.31 -1.62 9.23
N LEU A 38 21.48 -0.78 8.20
CA LEU A 38 21.99 0.60 8.34
C LEU A 38 20.88 1.66 8.28
N ALA A 39 19.75 1.34 7.66
CA ALA A 39 18.55 2.16 7.70
C ALA A 39 17.99 2.17 9.14
N PRO A 40 17.75 3.33 9.77
CA PRO A 40 17.11 3.36 11.07
C PRO A 40 15.71 2.74 10.97
N VAL A 41 15.43 1.74 11.81
CA VAL A 41 14.10 1.10 11.94
C VAL A 41 13.10 2.01 12.68
N ALA A 42 13.51 3.23 13.01
CA ALA A 42 12.80 4.11 13.92
C ALA A 42 11.72 4.94 13.22
N GLY A 43 10.46 4.55 13.43
CA GLY A 43 9.35 5.52 13.58
C GLY A 43 9.06 6.45 12.41
N GLY A 44 9.25 6.00 11.17
CA GLY A 44 8.70 6.68 9.99
C GLY A 44 9.52 7.84 9.42
N LEU A 45 10.79 7.99 9.80
CA LEU A 45 11.74 8.86 9.10
C LEU A 45 12.82 8.04 8.38
N SER A 46 12.70 7.93 7.05
CA SER A 46 13.75 7.36 6.23
C SER A 46 14.91 8.33 6.06
N LEU A 47 16.11 7.83 5.81
CA LEU A 47 17.29 8.66 5.55
C LEU A 47 17.08 9.61 4.34
N SER A 48 16.30 9.15 3.35
CA SER A 48 15.90 9.96 2.19
C SER A 48 14.95 11.11 2.54
N GLN A 49 14.16 10.99 3.61
CA GLN A 49 13.33 12.07 4.11
C GLN A 49 14.15 13.10 4.89
N VAL A 50 15.19 12.67 5.61
CA VAL A 50 16.07 13.60 6.36
C VAL A 50 16.72 14.64 5.43
N ASP A 51 17.15 14.21 4.23
CA ASP A 51 17.79 15.10 3.25
C ASP A 51 16.79 16.02 2.52
N ARG A 52 15.50 15.65 2.49
CA ARG A 52 14.45 16.37 1.75
C ARG A 52 13.57 17.25 2.63
N LEU A 53 13.54 17.03 3.94
CA LEU A 53 12.69 17.78 4.85
C LEU A 53 13.28 19.18 5.13
N PRO A 54 12.46 20.24 5.06
CA PRO A 54 12.85 21.56 5.57
C PRO A 54 13.32 21.45 7.02
N GLN A 55 14.38 22.21 7.37
CA GLN A 55 15.03 22.15 8.68
C GLN A 55 14.03 22.20 9.85
N GLN A 56 13.05 23.12 9.80
CA GLN A 56 12.05 23.30 10.85
C GLN A 56 11.15 22.05 11.04
N ILE A 57 10.82 21.34 9.97
CA ILE A 57 9.98 20.13 10.02
C ILE A 57 10.80 18.96 10.57
N LEU A 58 12.08 18.87 10.16
CA LEU A 58 13.00 17.87 10.68
C LEU A 58 13.22 18.04 12.19
N GLU A 59 13.48 19.28 12.65
CA GLU A 59 13.64 19.60 14.07
C GLU A 59 12.38 19.26 14.87
N HIS A 60 11.20 19.61 14.37
CA HIS A 60 9.94 19.29 15.03
C HIS A 60 9.70 17.79 15.14
N ARG A 61 9.96 17.02 14.08
CA ARG A 61 9.82 15.56 14.11
C ARG A 61 10.85 14.90 15.03
N LEU A 62 12.10 15.35 15.02
CA LEU A 62 13.13 14.85 15.94
C LEU A 62 12.78 15.16 17.40
N ALA A 63 12.24 16.35 17.68
CA ALA A 63 11.77 16.73 19.00
C ALA A 63 10.59 15.86 19.47
N ALA A 64 9.64 15.55 18.59
CA ALA A 64 8.54 14.64 18.90
C ALA A 64 9.06 13.23 19.23
N THR A 65 9.95 12.67 18.41
CA THR A 65 10.54 11.34 18.66
C THR A 65 11.37 11.30 19.95
N LEU A 66 12.03 12.40 20.32
CA LEU A 66 12.80 12.52 21.57
C LEU A 66 11.92 12.46 22.81
N LEU A 67 10.71 13.01 22.75
CA LEU A 67 9.75 13.01 23.85
C LEU A 67 9.12 11.62 24.04
N ASP A 68 8.89 10.90 22.95
CA ASP A 68 8.23 9.58 23.00
C ASP A 68 9.19 8.47 23.43
N GLU A 69 10.38 8.37 22.82
CA GLU A 69 11.36 7.32 23.14
C GLU A 69 12.82 7.80 22.97
N PRO A 70 13.50 8.20 24.06
CA PRO A 70 14.86 8.76 23.98
C PRO A 70 15.90 7.73 23.50
N LEU A 71 15.74 6.44 23.86
CA LEU A 71 16.62 5.36 23.40
C LEU A 71 16.56 5.17 21.87
N ARG A 72 15.38 5.40 21.28
CA ARG A 72 15.17 5.28 19.83
C ARG A 72 15.85 6.42 19.09
N VAL A 73 15.78 7.64 19.61
CA VAL A 73 16.51 8.77 19.02
C VAL A 73 18.01 8.58 19.15
N PHE A 74 18.48 8.06 20.28
CA PHE A 74 19.89 7.71 20.43
C PHE A 74 20.33 6.68 19.38
N ALA A 75 19.55 5.62 19.17
CA ALA A 75 19.82 4.62 18.13
C ALA A 75 19.81 5.24 16.72
N PHE A 76 18.87 6.15 16.43
CA PHE A 76 18.81 6.90 15.16
C PHE A 76 20.05 7.77 14.95
N VAL A 77 20.48 8.52 15.97
CA VAL A 77 21.69 9.34 15.91
C VAL A 77 22.92 8.46 15.72
N CYS A 78 23.01 7.31 16.41
CA CYS A 78 24.07 6.33 16.18
C CYS A 78 24.07 5.81 14.73
N ALA A 79 22.91 5.51 14.15
CA ALA A 79 22.78 5.10 12.76
C ALA A 79 23.23 6.22 11.80
N LEU A 80 22.85 7.47 12.07
CA LEU A 80 23.26 8.63 11.27
C LEU A 80 24.77 8.86 11.33
N VAL A 81 25.38 8.76 12.52
CA VAL A 81 26.84 8.87 12.69
C VAL A 81 27.56 7.75 11.95
N LYS A 82 27.07 6.51 12.03
CA LYS A 82 27.61 5.38 11.25
C LYS A 82 27.52 5.67 9.75
N TYR A 83 26.36 6.12 9.27
CA TYR A 83 26.16 6.49 7.87
C TYR A 83 27.15 7.56 7.40
N VAL A 84 27.31 8.65 8.15
CA VAL A 84 28.25 9.74 7.79
C VAL A 84 29.69 9.24 7.74
N LYS A 85 30.11 8.36 8.67
CA LYS A 85 31.44 7.75 8.65
C LYS A 85 31.67 6.93 7.38
N VAL A 86 30.73 6.04 7.04
CA VAL A 86 30.81 5.18 5.85
C VAL A 86 30.79 6.02 4.58
N ALA A 87 29.90 7.01 4.48
CA ALA A 87 29.84 7.90 3.34
C ALA A 87 31.16 8.67 3.14
N ARG A 88 31.79 9.14 4.23
CA ARG A 88 33.09 9.83 4.17
C ARG A 88 34.22 8.90 3.73
N GLU A 89 34.22 7.66 4.20
CA GLU A 89 35.19 6.63 3.81
C GLU A 89 35.07 6.29 2.32
N LEU A 90 33.84 6.04 1.83
CA LEU A 90 33.56 5.79 0.42
C LEU A 90 33.96 6.97 -0.47
N LEU A 91 33.69 8.21 -0.04
CA LEU A 91 34.14 9.40 -0.76
C LEU A 91 35.68 9.52 -0.79
N GLY A 92 36.36 9.10 0.28
CA GLY A 92 37.82 9.03 0.34
C GLY A 92 38.39 8.05 -0.68
N ILE A 93 37.84 6.83 -0.75
CA ILE A 93 38.22 5.80 -1.72
C ILE A 93 38.02 6.32 -3.15
N CYS A 94 36.86 6.94 -3.42
CA CYS A 94 36.59 7.54 -4.74
C CYS A 94 37.60 8.62 -5.11
N HIS A 95 37.93 9.52 -4.16
CA HIS A 95 38.90 10.57 -4.39
C HIS A 95 40.30 10.01 -4.67
N GLU A 96 40.73 8.99 -3.92
CA GLU A 96 42.01 8.31 -4.16
C GLU A 96 42.06 7.66 -5.54
N HIS A 97 41.00 6.97 -5.93
CA HIS A 97 40.88 6.38 -7.27
C HIS A 97 40.90 7.44 -8.38
N MET A 98 40.07 8.49 -8.27
CA MET A 98 40.04 9.59 -9.25
C MET A 98 41.37 10.33 -9.35
N SER A 99 42.13 10.40 -8.25
CA SER A 99 43.47 11.00 -8.24
C SER A 99 44.57 10.08 -8.80
N GLY A 100 44.22 8.87 -9.27
CA GLY A 100 45.17 7.88 -9.78
C GLY A 100 46.04 7.22 -8.70
N ARG A 101 45.72 7.41 -7.42
CA ARG A 101 46.46 6.84 -6.28
C ARG A 101 46.05 5.40 -5.95
N LYS A 102 44.89 4.96 -6.42
CA LYS A 102 44.40 3.58 -6.31
C LYS A 102 43.96 3.07 -7.66
N THR A 103 44.33 1.83 -7.94
CA THR A 103 43.81 1.10 -9.10
C THR A 103 42.32 0.78 -8.90
N THR A 104 41.60 0.49 -9.98
CA THR A 104 40.19 0.12 -9.94
C THR A 104 39.93 -1.10 -9.05
N SER A 105 40.83 -2.09 -9.08
CA SER A 105 40.72 -3.31 -8.26
C SER A 105 40.83 -2.99 -6.77
N GLU A 106 41.81 -2.18 -6.38
CA GLU A 106 42.00 -1.75 -4.98
C GLU A 106 40.81 -0.93 -4.49
N ALA A 107 40.36 0.04 -5.29
CA ALA A 107 39.21 0.86 -4.95
C ALA A 107 37.93 0.04 -4.78
N THR A 108 37.73 -0.98 -5.62
CA THR A 108 36.58 -1.89 -5.50
C THR A 108 36.65 -2.71 -4.22
N GLN A 109 37.83 -3.28 -3.92
CA GLN A 109 38.04 -4.05 -2.69
C GLN A 109 37.80 -3.21 -1.43
N ASP A 110 38.31 -1.98 -1.42
CA ASP A 110 38.13 -1.05 -0.29
C ASP A 110 36.66 -0.65 -0.11
N VAL A 111 35.91 -0.44 -1.20
CA VAL A 111 34.46 -0.18 -1.13
C VAL A 111 33.73 -1.35 -0.50
N VAL A 112 34.04 -2.59 -0.94
CA VAL A 112 33.44 -3.80 -0.36
C VAL A 112 33.78 -3.91 1.13
N GLN A 113 35.03 -3.69 1.50
CA GLN A 113 35.47 -3.75 2.89
C GLN A 113 34.77 -2.69 3.77
N ALA A 114 34.66 -1.45 3.29
CA ALA A 114 33.98 -0.38 4.00
C ALA A 114 32.48 -0.68 4.20
N VAL A 115 31.82 -1.26 3.19
CA VAL A 115 30.41 -1.68 3.29
C VAL A 115 30.24 -2.85 4.26
N VAL A 116 31.10 -3.87 4.17
CA VAL A 116 31.04 -5.05 5.07
C VAL A 116 31.29 -4.65 6.52
N ALA A 117 32.26 -3.77 6.79
CA ALA A 117 32.55 -3.26 8.13
C ALA A 117 31.39 -2.41 8.70
N ALA A 118 30.55 -1.83 7.84
CA ALA A 118 29.40 -1.03 8.23
C ALA A 118 28.16 -1.87 8.57
N LEU A 119 28.05 -3.08 8.03
CA LEU A 119 26.93 -3.97 8.34
C LEU A 119 27.00 -4.37 9.82
N PRO A 120 25.86 -4.41 10.52
CA PRO A 120 25.85 -4.96 11.87
C PRO A 120 26.38 -6.39 11.79
N LEU A 121 27.47 -6.66 12.51
CA LEU A 121 27.85 -8.04 12.81
C LEU A 121 26.59 -8.66 13.37
N ALA A 122 26.04 -9.67 12.68
CA ALA A 122 24.90 -10.42 13.18
C ALA A 122 25.31 -10.81 14.59
N ALA A 123 24.64 -10.22 15.59
CA ALA A 123 24.92 -10.56 16.97
C ALA A 123 24.86 -12.08 17.02
N ASP A 124 25.96 -12.72 17.41
CA ASP A 124 25.99 -14.16 17.62
C ASP A 124 24.75 -14.46 18.46
N VAL A 125 23.77 -15.09 17.81
CA VAL A 125 22.55 -15.53 18.47
C VAL A 125 23.08 -16.61 19.38
N GLU A 126 23.40 -16.22 20.62
CA GLU A 126 23.54 -17.15 21.72
C GLU A 126 22.22 -17.90 21.75
N VAL A 127 22.24 -19.09 21.16
CA VAL A 127 21.18 -20.07 21.25
C VAL A 127 21.13 -20.40 22.73
N GLU A 128 20.24 -19.73 23.46
CA GLU A 128 19.90 -20.13 24.82
C GLU A 128 19.32 -21.54 24.73
N ASP A 129 20.13 -22.52 25.12
CA ASP A 129 19.73 -23.92 25.28
C ASP A 129 18.57 -23.96 26.29
N GLU A 130 17.35 -24.18 25.79
CA GLU A 130 16.18 -24.46 26.60
C GLU A 130 16.41 -25.78 27.38
N GLN A 131 16.72 -25.66 28.67
CA GLN A 131 16.73 -26.79 29.61
C GLN A 131 15.30 -27.25 29.88
N GLU A 132 15.12 -28.56 29.73
CA GLU A 132 13.97 -29.35 30.15
C GLU A 132 13.72 -29.21 31.66
N GLU A 133 12.52 -28.78 32.06
CA GLU A 133 11.97 -29.03 33.40
C GLU A 133 10.72 -29.90 33.31
N GLU A 134 10.93 -31.21 33.47
CA GLU A 134 9.95 -32.15 34.00
C GLU A 134 9.83 -31.97 35.52
N VAL A 135 8.63 -31.65 36.04
CA VAL A 135 8.21 -32.12 37.36
C VAL A 135 6.71 -32.47 37.34
N ALA A 136 6.44 -33.75 37.58
CA ALA A 136 5.13 -34.35 37.80
C ALA A 136 4.62 -34.14 39.24
N VAL A 137 3.30 -33.94 39.45
CA VAL A 137 2.58 -34.49 40.64
C VAL A 137 1.09 -34.77 40.35
N PHE A 138 0.79 -36.06 40.39
CA PHE A 138 -0.39 -36.83 40.85
C PHE A 138 -1.70 -36.16 41.37
N THR A 139 -2.80 -36.50 40.68
CA THR A 139 -4.14 -37.01 41.09
C THR A 139 -4.65 -36.92 42.56
N THR A 140 -5.82 -36.30 42.83
CA THR A 140 -7.15 -36.94 43.04
C THR A 140 -8.25 -36.01 43.62
N LEU A 141 -9.43 -36.08 42.98
CA LEU A 141 -10.82 -36.01 43.49
C LEU A 141 -11.26 -34.92 44.50
N THR A 142 -12.21 -34.07 44.09
CA THR A 142 -13.54 -34.02 44.77
C THR A 142 -14.63 -33.48 43.83
N GLU A 143 -15.75 -34.17 43.88
CA GLU A 143 -17.00 -33.98 43.13
C GLU A 143 -17.92 -32.95 43.84
N VAL A 144 -19.00 -32.57 43.15
CA VAL A 144 -20.23 -31.88 43.62
C VAL A 144 -20.25 -30.34 43.52
N ALA A 145 -20.83 -29.85 42.42
CA ALA A 145 -22.02 -28.98 42.47
C ALA A 145 -22.65 -28.87 41.07
N LYS A 146 -23.74 -29.60 40.85
CA LYS A 146 -24.70 -29.33 39.76
C LYS A 146 -25.42 -28.02 40.09
N VAL A 147 -25.10 -26.96 39.36
CA VAL A 147 -25.95 -25.78 39.24
C VAL A 147 -26.39 -25.72 37.78
N ASP A 148 -27.68 -25.96 37.55
CA ASP A 148 -28.36 -25.71 36.29
C ASP A 148 -28.37 -24.20 36.02
N VAL A 149 -27.25 -23.69 35.51
CA VAL A 149 -27.24 -22.43 34.77
C VAL A 149 -27.50 -22.81 33.33
N LYS A 150 -28.70 -22.45 32.85
CA LYS A 150 -29.11 -22.53 31.46
C LYS A 150 -28.05 -21.79 30.63
N ALA A 151 -27.08 -22.55 30.11
CA ALA A 151 -25.93 -22.03 29.40
C ALA A 151 -26.43 -21.16 28.24
N VAL A 152 -26.20 -19.85 28.36
CA VAL A 152 -26.10 -18.98 27.19
C VAL A 152 -25.08 -19.66 26.30
N ALA A 153 -25.47 -20.07 25.11
CA ALA A 153 -24.59 -20.78 24.19
C ALA A 153 -23.33 -19.94 23.98
N ASP A 154 -22.26 -20.29 24.69
CA ASP A 154 -20.97 -19.64 24.56
C ASP A 154 -20.55 -19.77 23.11
N ASN A 155 -20.47 -18.63 22.42
CA ASN A 155 -20.01 -18.60 21.04
C ASN A 155 -18.64 -19.28 21.01
N PRO A 156 -18.47 -20.36 20.23
CA PRO A 156 -17.25 -21.15 20.27
C PRO A 156 -16.10 -20.29 19.74
N ARG A 157 -15.27 -19.74 20.63
CA ARG A 157 -13.97 -19.19 20.23
C ARG A 157 -13.08 -20.34 19.81
N ALA A 158 -12.42 -20.21 18.67
CA ALA A 158 -11.51 -21.25 18.21
C ALA A 158 -10.20 -21.22 19.01
N GLY A 159 -9.76 -22.39 19.46
CA GLY A 159 -8.44 -22.57 20.08
C GLY A 159 -7.28 -22.36 19.11
N ASP A 160 -7.45 -22.74 17.84
CA ASP A 160 -6.46 -22.52 16.77
C ASP A 160 -7.17 -22.01 15.49
N PRO A 161 -7.46 -20.70 15.40
CA PRO A 161 -8.10 -20.09 14.23
C PRO A 161 -7.35 -20.36 12.92
N ALA A 162 -6.03 -20.28 12.95
CA ALA A 162 -5.19 -20.42 11.76
C ALA A 162 -5.18 -21.87 11.24
N GLY A 163 -5.02 -22.86 12.12
CA GLY A 163 -5.08 -24.27 11.72
C GLY A 163 -6.47 -24.69 11.26
N ILE A 164 -7.54 -24.17 11.85
CA ILE A 164 -8.91 -24.38 11.36
C ILE A 164 -9.05 -23.86 9.93
N MET A 165 -8.60 -22.63 9.65
CA MET A 165 -8.72 -22.07 8.30
C MET A 165 -7.80 -22.78 7.30
N ARG A 166 -6.56 -23.17 7.68
CA ARG A 166 -5.69 -23.98 6.82
C ARG A 166 -6.35 -25.31 6.42
N ARG A 167 -7.04 -25.98 7.34
CA ARG A 167 -7.80 -27.20 7.04
C ARG A 167 -9.04 -26.94 6.19
N ALA A 168 -9.65 -25.76 6.29
CA ALA A 168 -10.74 -25.37 5.41
C ALA A 168 -10.22 -25.15 3.98
N VAL A 169 -9.16 -24.37 3.82
CA VAL A 169 -8.50 -24.11 2.53
C VAL A 169 -7.99 -25.39 1.90
N GLY A 170 -7.38 -26.30 2.67
CA GLY A 170 -6.91 -27.59 2.14
C GLY A 170 -8.01 -28.55 1.69
N ARG A 171 -9.26 -28.34 2.14
CA ARG A 171 -10.45 -29.08 1.67
C ARG A 171 -11.22 -28.35 0.58
N ASP A 172 -10.87 -27.09 0.31
CA ASP A 172 -11.54 -26.26 -0.66
C ASP A 172 -11.17 -26.73 -2.07
N VAL A 173 -12.17 -26.93 -2.92
CA VAL A 173 -11.99 -27.34 -4.32
C VAL A 173 -11.73 -26.13 -5.24
N GLY A 174 -11.43 -24.97 -4.64
CA GLY A 174 -11.20 -23.70 -5.33
C GLY A 174 -12.47 -22.86 -5.50
N ASP A 175 -13.59 -23.26 -4.89
CA ASP A 175 -14.85 -22.53 -4.96
C ASP A 175 -15.12 -21.64 -3.73
N GLY A 176 -14.25 -21.70 -2.72
CA GLY A 176 -14.41 -20.97 -1.47
C GLY A 176 -15.35 -21.65 -0.48
N GLY A 177 -16.09 -22.70 -0.88
CA GLY A 177 -17.23 -23.23 -0.14
C GLY A 177 -16.86 -23.69 1.28
N ALA A 178 -15.75 -24.44 1.40
CA ALA A 178 -15.26 -24.91 2.69
C ALA A 178 -14.81 -23.76 3.62
N VAL A 179 -14.22 -22.71 3.05
CA VAL A 179 -13.86 -21.48 3.77
C VAL A 179 -15.12 -20.77 4.27
N LEU A 180 -16.14 -20.63 3.41
CA LEU A 180 -17.41 -19.98 3.75
C LEU A 180 -18.16 -20.71 4.87
N GLU A 181 -18.25 -22.04 4.79
CA GLU A 181 -18.86 -22.86 5.85
C GLU A 181 -18.14 -22.68 7.18
N THR A 182 -16.81 -22.63 7.15
CA THR A 182 -15.99 -22.41 8.34
C THR A 182 -16.22 -21.02 8.93
N MET A 183 -16.26 -19.97 8.09
CA MET A 183 -16.58 -18.61 8.55
C MET A 183 -17.99 -18.50 9.13
N LYS A 184 -18.98 -19.22 8.59
CA LYS A 184 -20.34 -19.28 9.15
C LYS A 184 -20.40 -20.00 10.50
N LYS A 185 -19.57 -21.03 10.69
CA LYS A 185 -19.48 -21.78 11.95
C LYS A 185 -18.90 -20.94 13.10
N TYR A 186 -18.05 -19.96 12.79
CA TYR A 186 -17.40 -19.10 13.78
C TYR A 186 -17.72 -17.61 13.52
N PRO A 187 -19.01 -17.22 13.56
CA PRO A 187 -19.47 -15.93 13.04
C PRO A 187 -19.03 -14.73 13.86
N THR A 188 -18.44 -14.93 15.05
CA THR A 188 -17.96 -13.90 15.99
C THR A 188 -16.45 -13.92 16.22
N ASP A 189 -15.72 -14.90 15.69
CA ASP A 189 -14.26 -15.00 15.84
C ASP A 189 -13.58 -14.21 14.71
N ASP A 190 -13.21 -12.97 15.01
CA ASP A 190 -12.57 -12.01 14.11
C ASP A 190 -11.31 -12.57 13.44
N ARG A 191 -10.53 -13.39 14.14
CA ARG A 191 -9.32 -14.04 13.62
C ARG A 191 -9.67 -15.06 12.53
N ILE A 192 -10.69 -15.88 12.75
CA ILE A 192 -11.20 -16.80 11.72
C ILE A 192 -11.75 -16.01 10.52
N GLN A 193 -12.51 -14.94 10.77
CA GLN A 193 -13.06 -14.13 9.68
C GLN A 193 -11.93 -13.47 8.86
N THR A 194 -10.88 -12.97 9.52
CA THR A 194 -9.71 -12.37 8.87
C THR A 194 -9.00 -13.39 7.98
N HIS A 195 -8.68 -14.58 8.51
CA HIS A 195 -8.05 -15.63 7.70
C HIS A 195 -8.95 -16.12 6.56
N GLY A 196 -10.27 -16.14 6.78
CA GLY A 196 -11.25 -16.51 5.78
C GLY A 196 -11.29 -15.53 4.61
N VAL A 197 -11.39 -14.22 4.89
CA VAL A 197 -11.32 -13.17 3.85
C VAL A 197 -10.01 -13.26 3.06
N ARG A 198 -8.88 -13.48 3.74
CA ARG A 198 -7.58 -13.69 3.08
C ARG A 198 -7.57 -14.90 2.15
N ALA A 199 -8.19 -16.01 2.57
CA ALA A 199 -8.29 -17.21 1.73
C ALA A 199 -9.20 -16.98 0.51
N LEU A 200 -10.32 -16.27 0.70
CA LEU A 200 -11.26 -15.95 -0.38
C LEU A 200 -10.67 -15.03 -1.47
N LYS A 201 -9.63 -14.26 -1.15
CA LYS A 201 -8.87 -13.48 -2.13
C LYS A 201 -8.38 -14.34 -3.31
N GLY A 202 -7.85 -15.55 -3.02
CA GLY A 202 -7.39 -16.47 -4.06
C GLY A 202 -8.54 -17.01 -4.94
N VAL A 203 -9.72 -17.21 -4.35
CA VAL A 203 -10.93 -17.65 -5.06
C VAL A 203 -11.43 -16.55 -6.00
N ALA A 204 -11.46 -15.30 -5.52
CA ALA A 204 -11.81 -14.15 -6.35
C ALA A 204 -10.87 -14.01 -7.55
N ARG A 205 -9.58 -14.32 -7.40
CA ARG A 205 -8.61 -14.33 -8.51
C ARG A 205 -8.85 -15.45 -9.51
N ALA A 206 -9.01 -16.68 -9.04
CA ALA A 206 -9.18 -17.85 -9.91
C ALA A 206 -10.46 -17.77 -10.78
N ALA A 207 -11.49 -17.07 -10.29
CA ALA A 207 -12.74 -16.88 -11.04
C ALA A 207 -12.56 -16.10 -12.35
N ALA A 208 -11.57 -15.19 -12.44
CA ALA A 208 -11.30 -14.44 -13.66
C ALA A 208 -10.54 -15.25 -14.72
N GLU A 209 -9.59 -16.08 -14.29
CA GLU A 209 -8.73 -16.85 -15.20
C GLU A 209 -9.50 -17.98 -15.92
N GLY A 210 -10.64 -18.43 -15.38
CA GLY A 210 -11.44 -19.52 -15.95
C GLY A 210 -12.42 -19.14 -17.07
N GLY A 211 -12.51 -17.86 -17.46
CA GLY A 211 -13.58 -17.34 -18.32
C GLY A 211 -13.37 -17.43 -19.83
N GLU A 212 -12.13 -17.51 -20.34
CA GLU A 212 -11.87 -17.22 -21.76
C GLU A 212 -11.62 -18.42 -22.68
N GLU A 213 -11.39 -19.65 -22.19
CA GLU A 213 -10.76 -20.70 -23.04
C GLU A 213 -11.52 -22.04 -23.22
N ARG A 214 -12.83 -22.11 -22.98
CA ARG A 214 -13.61 -23.34 -23.27
C ARG A 214 -14.79 -23.12 -24.21
N THR A 215 -14.50 -22.70 -25.44
CA THR A 215 -15.44 -22.72 -26.58
C THR A 215 -15.30 -23.96 -27.45
N ASP A 216 -15.10 -25.15 -26.88
CA ASP A 216 -15.14 -26.39 -27.65
C ASP A 216 -16.27 -27.33 -27.21
N THR A 217 -17.39 -27.16 -27.92
CA THR A 217 -18.16 -28.24 -28.54
C THR A 217 -18.55 -29.42 -27.64
N ARG A 218 -19.55 -29.22 -26.76
CA ARG A 218 -20.44 -30.33 -26.39
C ARG A 218 -21.85 -29.86 -26.05
N ILE A 219 -22.74 -30.07 -27.00
CA ILE A 219 -24.19 -29.94 -26.88
C ILE A 219 -24.67 -31.00 -25.87
N SER A 220 -25.06 -30.62 -24.66
CA SER A 220 -25.79 -31.48 -23.72
C SER A 220 -26.58 -30.65 -22.69
N THR A 221 -27.91 -30.67 -22.86
CA THR A 221 -29.00 -30.56 -21.86
C THR A 221 -28.90 -29.53 -20.73
N SER A 222 -29.44 -28.35 -21.03
CA SER A 222 -30.17 -27.37 -20.20
C SER A 222 -30.65 -27.80 -18.80
N ASP A 223 -29.99 -27.34 -17.73
CA ASP A 223 -30.59 -26.56 -16.61
C ASP A 223 -29.57 -26.08 -15.54
N GLU A 224 -28.33 -26.61 -15.53
CA GLU A 224 -27.35 -26.29 -14.46
C GLU A 224 -26.45 -25.07 -14.75
N GLY A 225 -26.59 -24.42 -15.91
CA GLY A 225 -25.66 -23.38 -16.39
C GLY A 225 -25.73 -22.01 -15.69
N GLN A 226 -26.79 -21.71 -14.93
CA GLN A 226 -26.96 -20.39 -14.31
C GLN A 226 -26.27 -20.24 -12.94
N GLN A 227 -25.84 -21.32 -12.28
CA GLN A 227 -25.27 -21.22 -10.93
C GLN A 227 -23.79 -20.81 -10.90
N GLN A 228 -23.09 -20.83 -12.03
CA GLN A 228 -21.63 -20.62 -12.04
C GLN A 228 -21.22 -19.14 -12.09
N GLY A 229 -22.00 -18.28 -12.74
CA GLY A 229 -21.73 -16.83 -12.82
C GLY A 229 -21.98 -16.06 -11.52
N ASP A 230 -22.81 -16.61 -10.62
CA ASP A 230 -23.22 -15.94 -9.38
C ASP A 230 -22.20 -16.11 -8.23
N ARG A 231 -21.17 -16.94 -8.42
CA ARG A 231 -20.19 -17.32 -7.39
C ARG A 231 -19.28 -16.18 -6.95
N PRO A 232 -18.52 -15.51 -7.84
CA PRO A 232 -17.64 -14.40 -7.43
C PRO A 232 -18.43 -13.26 -6.77
N ARG A 233 -19.66 -13.02 -7.26
CA ARG A 233 -20.58 -12.05 -6.68
C ARG A 233 -20.91 -12.34 -5.22
N ARG A 234 -21.18 -13.60 -4.87
CA ARG A 234 -21.46 -14.03 -3.48
C ARG A 234 -20.24 -13.90 -2.58
N VAL A 235 -19.06 -14.23 -3.07
CA VAL A 235 -17.81 -14.09 -2.30
C VAL A 235 -17.57 -12.62 -1.96
N VAL A 236 -17.70 -11.73 -2.94
CA VAL A 236 -17.49 -10.28 -2.78
C VAL A 236 -18.53 -9.68 -1.84
N GLN A 237 -19.81 -10.04 -1.99
CA GLN A 237 -20.86 -9.63 -1.06
C GLN A 237 -20.51 -10.05 0.38
N MET A 238 -20.01 -11.27 0.56
CA MET A 238 -19.63 -11.74 1.88
C MET A 238 -18.46 -10.97 2.47
N VAL A 239 -17.41 -10.70 1.68
CA VAL A 239 -16.27 -9.89 2.13
C VAL A 239 -16.78 -8.52 2.63
N ILE A 240 -17.66 -7.87 1.87
CA ILE A 240 -18.27 -6.60 2.25
C ILE A 240 -19.08 -6.73 3.55
N ASP A 241 -19.92 -7.77 3.67
CA ASP A 241 -20.73 -7.99 4.87
C ASP A 241 -19.86 -8.22 6.11
N LYS A 242 -18.73 -8.93 5.96
CA LYS A 242 -17.78 -9.16 7.05
C LYS A 242 -16.99 -7.91 7.43
N MET A 243 -16.61 -7.09 6.46
CA MET A 243 -16.02 -5.77 6.74
C MET A 243 -17.00 -4.90 7.55
N LYS A 244 -18.29 -4.90 7.21
CA LYS A 244 -19.33 -4.19 7.99
C LYS A 244 -19.52 -4.77 9.39
N GLN A 245 -19.47 -6.09 9.52
CA GLN A 245 -19.69 -6.78 10.79
C GLN A 245 -18.52 -6.57 11.78
N PHE A 246 -17.28 -6.39 11.28
CA PHE A 246 -16.07 -6.30 12.08
C PHE A 246 -15.24 -5.05 11.77
N PRO A 247 -15.76 -3.83 12.00
CA PRO A 247 -15.07 -2.59 11.66
C PRO A 247 -13.72 -2.44 12.39
N GLU A 248 -13.64 -2.92 13.63
CA GLU A 248 -12.44 -2.82 14.49
C GLU A 248 -11.37 -3.87 14.15
N ALA A 249 -11.69 -4.89 13.35
CA ALA A 249 -10.73 -5.92 12.97
C ALA A 249 -9.84 -5.42 11.83
N LEU A 250 -8.82 -4.63 12.17
CA LEU A 250 -7.94 -3.95 11.20
C LEU A 250 -7.33 -4.90 10.15
N GLY A 251 -6.93 -6.11 10.56
CA GLY A 251 -6.45 -7.13 9.63
C GLY A 251 -7.51 -7.58 8.61
N LEU A 252 -8.76 -7.73 9.04
CA LEU A 252 -9.89 -8.06 8.18
C LEU A 252 -10.21 -6.91 7.22
N GLN A 253 -10.20 -5.66 7.70
CA GLN A 253 -10.44 -4.49 6.86
C GLN A 253 -9.38 -4.39 5.76
N ARG A 254 -8.11 -4.56 6.10
CA ARG A 254 -6.98 -4.53 5.15
C ARG A 254 -7.12 -5.63 4.11
N ASP A 255 -7.31 -6.87 4.54
CA ASP A 255 -7.43 -8.02 3.62
C ASP A 255 -8.69 -7.91 2.76
N GLY A 256 -9.78 -7.37 3.30
CA GLY A 256 -11.01 -7.06 2.58
C GLY A 256 -10.78 -6.03 1.49
N LEU A 257 -10.15 -4.89 1.79
CA LEU A 257 -9.79 -3.87 0.79
C LEU A 257 -8.93 -4.44 -0.34
N LEU A 258 -7.90 -5.22 0.00
CA LEU A 258 -7.03 -5.87 -0.99
C LEU A 258 -7.79 -6.86 -1.87
N CYS A 259 -8.72 -7.62 -1.29
CA CYS A 259 -9.58 -8.55 -2.03
C CYS A 259 -10.51 -7.81 -2.99
N LEU A 260 -11.14 -6.71 -2.55
CA LEU A 260 -12.03 -5.90 -3.39
C LEU A 260 -11.30 -5.20 -4.53
N ALA A 261 -10.10 -4.68 -4.27
CA ALA A 261 -9.26 -4.07 -5.28
C ALA A 261 -8.84 -5.05 -6.38
N GLU A 262 -8.40 -6.25 -5.97
CA GLU A 262 -8.05 -7.31 -6.93
C GLU A 262 -9.27 -7.75 -7.74
N TYR A 263 -10.43 -7.92 -7.12
CA TYR A 263 -11.66 -8.26 -7.81
C TYR A 263 -12.09 -7.17 -8.81
N ALA A 264 -12.02 -5.89 -8.41
CA ALA A 264 -12.36 -4.76 -9.28
C ALA A 264 -11.46 -4.67 -10.53
N ASN A 265 -10.17 -5.01 -10.40
CA ASN A 265 -9.20 -4.91 -11.50
C ASN A 265 -9.30 -6.05 -12.53
N GLN A 266 -10.11 -7.08 -12.29
CA GLN A 266 -10.23 -8.22 -13.21
C GLN A 266 -11.20 -7.96 -14.36
N ALA A 267 -12.31 -7.27 -14.10
CA ALA A 267 -13.31 -6.97 -15.11
C ALA A 267 -14.15 -5.76 -14.68
N ASP A 268 -14.47 -4.89 -15.63
CA ASP A 268 -15.17 -3.65 -15.31
C ASP A 268 -16.55 -3.89 -14.63
N ASP A 269 -17.25 -4.97 -14.99
CA ASP A 269 -18.57 -5.31 -14.41
C ASP A 269 -18.50 -5.70 -12.93
N HIS A 270 -17.32 -6.05 -12.43
CA HIS A 270 -17.11 -6.35 -11.01
C HIS A 270 -17.32 -5.13 -10.12
N VAL A 271 -17.04 -3.93 -10.64
CA VAL A 271 -17.24 -2.68 -9.89
C VAL A 271 -18.72 -2.37 -9.67
N ALA A 272 -19.58 -2.71 -10.63
CA ALA A 272 -21.02 -2.62 -10.46
C ALA A 272 -21.51 -3.56 -9.34
N THR A 273 -20.93 -4.77 -9.27
CA THR A 273 -21.18 -5.72 -8.18
C THR A 273 -20.80 -5.13 -6.83
N ILE A 274 -19.53 -4.72 -6.65
CA ILE A 274 -19.03 -4.12 -5.40
C ILE A 274 -19.95 -2.99 -4.94
N THR A 275 -20.35 -2.13 -5.88
CA THR A 275 -21.14 -0.96 -5.54
C THR A 275 -22.59 -1.32 -5.20
N SER A 276 -23.22 -2.23 -5.95
CA SER A 276 -24.58 -2.72 -5.65
C SER A 276 -24.69 -3.39 -4.27
N SER A 277 -23.58 -3.96 -3.80
CA SER A 277 -23.43 -4.57 -2.47
C SER A 277 -23.21 -3.55 -1.34
N GLY A 278 -23.15 -2.25 -1.66
CA GLY A 278 -22.80 -1.19 -0.72
C GLY A 278 -21.32 -1.19 -0.33
N GLY A 279 -20.45 -1.75 -1.18
CA GLY A 279 -19.01 -1.88 -0.92
C GLY A 279 -18.29 -0.54 -0.81
N ILE A 280 -18.77 0.52 -1.47
CA ILE A 280 -18.15 1.86 -1.40
C ILE A 280 -18.18 2.41 0.03
N ILE A 281 -19.28 2.24 0.75
CA ILE A 281 -19.37 2.68 2.15
C ILE A 281 -18.36 1.90 3.00
N SER A 282 -18.31 0.58 2.85
CA SER A 282 -17.36 -0.27 3.58
C SER A 282 -15.90 0.03 3.26
N ILE A 283 -15.58 0.37 2.01
CA ILE A 283 -14.23 0.79 1.60
C ILE A 283 -13.85 2.08 2.32
N ILE A 284 -14.76 3.05 2.37
CA ILE A 284 -14.54 4.34 3.03
C ILE A 284 -14.38 4.16 4.55
N ASP A 285 -15.23 3.35 5.19
CA ASP A 285 -15.12 3.05 6.62
C ASP A 285 -13.79 2.34 6.93
N ALA A 286 -13.34 1.42 6.07
CA ALA A 286 -12.06 0.75 6.21
C ALA A 286 -10.87 1.71 6.06
N MET A 287 -10.94 2.70 5.13
CA MET A 287 -9.91 3.75 5.02
C MET A 287 -9.83 4.61 6.29
N VAL A 288 -10.95 4.87 6.95
CA VAL A 288 -10.98 5.59 8.24
C VAL A 288 -10.29 4.77 9.33
N ALA A 289 -10.52 3.46 9.36
CA ALA A 289 -9.91 2.54 10.33
C ALA A 289 -8.42 2.29 10.07
N LEU A 290 -7.96 2.42 8.82
CA LEU A 290 -6.59 2.12 8.38
C LEU A 290 -5.91 3.32 7.71
N PRO A 291 -5.82 4.48 8.36
CA PRO A 291 -5.48 5.69 7.65
C PRO A 291 -3.96 5.82 7.39
N ASP A 292 -3.14 5.03 8.10
CA ASP A 292 -1.68 4.99 7.95
C ASP A 292 -1.18 3.72 7.23
N ASP A 293 -2.08 2.81 6.83
CA ASP A 293 -1.74 1.60 6.06
C ASP A 293 -1.73 1.93 4.56
N VAL A 294 -0.52 2.12 4.02
CA VAL A 294 -0.32 2.48 2.60
C VAL A 294 -0.95 1.46 1.65
N PRO A 295 -0.69 0.14 1.77
CA PRO A 295 -1.37 -0.87 0.94
C PRO A 295 -2.90 -0.79 0.98
N ALA A 296 -3.50 -0.61 2.16
CA ALA A 296 -4.94 -0.49 2.31
C ALA A 296 -5.48 0.75 1.59
N ASN A 297 -4.83 1.91 1.76
CA ASN A 297 -5.23 3.14 1.09
C ASN A 297 -5.10 3.04 -0.43
N MET A 298 -4.00 2.48 -0.93
CA MET A 298 -3.85 2.24 -2.37
C MET A 298 -4.94 1.32 -2.93
N ALA A 299 -5.25 0.22 -2.24
CA ALA A 299 -6.31 -0.70 -2.66
C ALA A 299 -7.69 -0.04 -2.65
N ALA A 300 -8.00 0.72 -1.61
CA ALA A 300 -9.24 1.48 -1.55
C ALA A 300 -9.34 2.51 -2.68
N LEU A 301 -8.29 3.31 -2.87
CA LEU A 301 -8.23 4.32 -3.91
C LEU A 301 -8.27 3.70 -5.31
N SER A 302 -7.71 2.52 -5.55
CA SER A 302 -7.79 1.86 -6.85
C SER A 302 -9.23 1.50 -7.23
N VAL A 303 -10.03 1.02 -6.26
CA VAL A 303 -11.46 0.76 -6.51
C VAL A 303 -12.21 2.07 -6.77
N LEU A 304 -11.96 3.11 -5.97
CA LEU A 304 -12.63 4.42 -6.11
C LEU A 304 -12.22 5.17 -7.38
N ALA A 305 -11.00 4.96 -7.85
CA ALA A 305 -10.45 5.51 -9.09
C ALA A 305 -11.02 4.83 -10.35
N HIS A 306 -11.74 3.72 -10.21
CA HIS A 306 -12.27 3.00 -11.36
C HIS A 306 -13.34 3.83 -12.12
N PRO A 307 -13.25 3.98 -13.46
CA PRO A 307 -14.12 4.88 -14.23
C PRO A 307 -15.62 4.61 -14.06
N LYS A 308 -16.01 3.33 -13.93
CA LYS A 308 -17.43 2.95 -13.70
C LYS A 308 -18.01 3.42 -12.37
N ILE A 309 -17.20 3.85 -11.40
CA ILE A 309 -17.70 4.49 -10.17
C ILE A 309 -18.37 5.84 -10.46
N ALA A 310 -17.98 6.52 -11.54
CA ALA A 310 -18.55 7.79 -11.95
C ALA A 310 -19.93 7.64 -12.65
N ASP A 311 -20.35 6.42 -12.98
CA ASP A 311 -21.65 6.17 -13.60
C ASP A 311 -22.78 6.53 -12.60
N GLU A 312 -23.72 7.35 -13.06
CA GLU A 312 -24.76 7.98 -12.23
C GLU A 312 -25.65 6.94 -11.54
N SER A 313 -25.81 5.77 -12.15
CA SER A 313 -26.65 4.67 -11.64
C SER A 313 -26.13 3.98 -10.38
N VAL A 314 -24.87 4.23 -9.97
CA VAL A 314 -24.10 3.31 -9.13
C VAL A 314 -23.87 3.86 -7.69
N VAL A 315 -24.90 4.30 -6.94
CA VAL A 315 -24.86 4.69 -5.48
C VAL A 315 -24.40 6.12 -5.09
N ARG A 316 -25.21 6.84 -4.30
CA ARG A 316 -24.91 8.17 -3.74
C ARG A 316 -23.75 8.09 -2.73
N VAL A 317 -22.61 8.73 -3.01
CA VAL A 317 -21.44 8.73 -2.10
C VAL A 317 -21.50 9.93 -1.14
N ASN A 318 -21.13 9.70 0.12
CA ASN A 318 -21.09 10.73 1.16
C ASN A 318 -20.04 11.82 0.82
N PRO A 319 -20.33 13.13 0.98
CA PRO A 319 -19.31 14.18 0.84
C PRO A 319 -18.03 13.94 1.67
N GLU A 320 -18.10 13.24 2.79
CA GLU A 320 -16.93 12.87 3.60
C GLU A 320 -15.93 11.97 2.85
N SER A 321 -16.38 11.19 1.86
CA SER A 321 -15.50 10.34 1.07
C SER A 321 -14.42 11.13 0.33
N ARG A 322 -14.74 12.35 -0.14
CA ARG A 322 -13.74 13.24 -0.78
C ARG A 322 -12.69 13.73 0.20
N ARG A 323 -13.10 14.07 1.43
CA ARG A 323 -12.18 14.51 2.48
C ARG A 323 -11.23 13.39 2.89
N LEU A 324 -11.71 12.15 2.89
CA LEU A 324 -10.87 10.99 3.20
C LEU A 324 -9.83 10.72 2.12
N VAL A 325 -10.20 10.84 0.83
CA VAL A 325 -9.22 10.74 -0.26
C VAL A 325 -8.15 11.83 -0.14
N LEU A 326 -8.55 13.08 0.10
CA LEU A 326 -7.61 14.18 0.35
C LEU A 326 -6.72 13.92 1.57
N SER A 327 -7.28 13.42 2.67
CA SER A 327 -6.50 13.08 3.87
C SER A 327 -5.47 11.98 3.60
N ALA A 328 -5.82 10.96 2.81
CA ALA A 328 -4.87 9.92 2.41
C ALA A 328 -3.73 10.50 1.55
N MET A 329 -4.06 11.38 0.60
CA MET A 329 -3.08 12.08 -0.23
C MET A 329 -2.16 12.98 0.60
N GLU A 330 -2.70 13.70 1.60
CA GLU A 330 -1.92 14.55 2.51
C GLU A 330 -0.99 13.74 3.43
N ARG A 331 -1.41 12.54 3.86
CA ARG A 331 -0.58 11.63 4.67
C ARG A 331 0.56 11.01 3.88
N PHE A 332 0.36 10.74 2.59
CA PHE A 332 1.33 10.09 1.72
C PHE A 332 1.75 10.98 0.54
N PRO A 333 2.30 12.18 0.78
CA PRO A 333 2.57 13.17 -0.26
C PRO A 333 3.66 12.73 -1.26
N LEU A 334 4.52 11.79 -0.84
CA LEU A 334 5.61 11.26 -1.67
C LEU A 334 5.28 9.88 -2.29
N ASN A 335 4.06 9.38 -2.09
CA ASN A 335 3.64 8.12 -2.71
C ASN A 335 2.85 8.44 -3.98
N GLU A 336 3.54 8.36 -5.12
CA GLU A 336 2.99 8.67 -6.44
C GLU A 336 1.72 7.88 -6.77
N GLN A 337 1.65 6.61 -6.37
CA GLN A 337 0.48 5.77 -6.61
C GLN A 337 -0.74 6.25 -5.81
N VAL A 338 -0.56 6.59 -4.54
CA VAL A 338 -1.63 7.20 -3.73
C VAL A 338 -2.07 8.54 -4.30
N GLN A 339 -1.13 9.38 -4.76
CA GLN A 339 -1.47 10.67 -5.37
C GLN A 339 -2.27 10.49 -6.66
N GLY A 340 -1.79 9.65 -7.59
CA GLY A 340 -2.45 9.41 -8.88
C GLY A 340 -3.83 8.78 -8.71
N LEU A 341 -3.95 7.71 -7.92
CA LEU A 341 -5.24 7.07 -7.63
C LEU A 341 -6.17 8.01 -6.85
N GLY A 342 -5.63 8.82 -5.95
CA GLY A 342 -6.37 9.83 -5.20
C GLY A 342 -7.00 10.89 -6.11
N CYS A 343 -6.23 11.42 -7.07
CA CYS A 343 -6.74 12.35 -8.08
C CYS A 343 -7.90 11.74 -8.89
N LEU A 344 -7.73 10.51 -9.37
CA LEU A 344 -8.79 9.82 -10.12
C LEU A 344 -10.04 9.55 -9.28
N ALA A 345 -9.85 9.07 -8.05
CA ALA A 345 -10.94 8.84 -7.12
C ALA A 345 -11.70 10.16 -6.87
N LEU A 346 -11.01 11.27 -6.65
CA LEU A 346 -11.64 12.59 -6.49
C LEU A 346 -12.41 13.03 -7.74
N ALA A 347 -11.87 12.80 -8.94
CA ALA A 347 -12.58 13.11 -10.19
C ALA A 347 -13.89 12.32 -10.27
N ASN A 348 -13.84 11.00 -10.05
CA ASN A 348 -15.00 10.12 -10.09
C ASN A 348 -16.04 10.48 -9.04
N LEU A 349 -15.61 10.75 -7.81
CA LEU A 349 -16.50 11.14 -6.71
C LEU A 349 -17.12 12.54 -6.92
N SER A 350 -16.43 13.43 -7.64
CA SER A 350 -16.90 14.80 -7.91
C SER A 350 -17.89 14.88 -9.07
N LEU A 351 -17.84 13.94 -10.01
CA LEU A 351 -18.74 13.87 -11.17
C LEU A 351 -20.21 13.63 -10.82
N ARG A 352 -20.52 13.19 -9.60
CA ARG A 352 -21.83 12.64 -9.21
C ARG A 352 -22.77 13.58 -8.47
N GLN A 353 -22.35 14.82 -8.16
CA GLN A 353 -23.22 15.76 -7.47
C GLN A 353 -24.20 16.39 -8.46
N GLY A 354 -25.45 15.91 -8.46
CA GLY A 354 -26.56 16.49 -9.23
C GLY A 354 -27.13 17.80 -8.68
N ASP A 355 -26.85 18.16 -7.42
CA ASP A 355 -27.57 19.26 -6.73
C ASP A 355 -26.70 20.29 -5.97
N ALA A 356 -25.37 20.16 -5.98
CA ALA A 356 -24.45 21.15 -5.42
C ALA A 356 -23.60 21.73 -6.57
N PRO A 357 -23.03 22.95 -6.48
CA PRO A 357 -22.27 23.54 -7.58
C PRO A 357 -21.12 22.61 -7.95
N VAL A 358 -21.32 21.86 -9.04
CA VAL A 358 -20.46 20.79 -9.54
C VAL A 358 -19.02 21.30 -9.72
N ALA A 359 -18.89 22.61 -9.93
CA ALA A 359 -17.65 23.36 -9.91
C ALA A 359 -16.73 23.05 -8.70
N SER A 360 -17.24 22.88 -7.47
CA SER A 360 -16.38 22.74 -6.29
C SER A 360 -15.57 21.44 -6.29
N GLY A 361 -16.15 20.32 -6.74
CA GLY A 361 -15.44 19.03 -6.77
C GLY A 361 -14.40 18.99 -7.89
N TYR A 362 -14.75 19.54 -9.06
CA TYR A 362 -13.81 19.72 -10.16
C TYR A 362 -12.68 20.68 -9.80
N LEU A 363 -12.94 21.74 -9.04
CA LEU A 363 -11.90 22.63 -8.53
C LEU A 363 -10.90 21.90 -7.64
N SER A 364 -11.36 21.00 -6.77
CA SER A 364 -10.49 20.19 -5.92
C SER A 364 -9.62 19.26 -6.75
N PHE A 365 -10.20 18.57 -7.74
CA PHE A 365 -9.47 17.73 -8.67
C PHE A 365 -8.43 18.53 -9.47
N LEU A 366 -8.82 19.63 -10.09
CA LEU A 366 -7.94 20.45 -10.93
C LEU A 366 -6.83 21.12 -10.11
N ARG A 367 -7.10 21.48 -8.85
CA ARG A 367 -6.07 21.97 -7.92
C ARG A 367 -5.11 20.87 -7.52
N ALA A 368 -5.59 19.69 -7.18
CA ALA A 368 -4.75 18.54 -6.87
C ALA A 368 -3.83 18.25 -8.07
N MET A 369 -4.40 18.18 -9.27
CA MET A 369 -3.65 18.00 -10.51
C MET A 369 -2.59 19.10 -10.74
N ALA A 370 -2.92 20.37 -10.53
CA ALA A 370 -1.98 21.47 -10.72
C ALA A 370 -0.81 21.47 -9.70
N VAL A 371 -1.01 20.90 -8.50
CA VAL A 371 0.01 20.82 -7.45
C VAL A 371 0.87 19.55 -7.58
N ILE A 372 0.26 18.44 -7.97
CA ILE A 372 0.87 17.10 -7.95
C ILE A 372 1.73 16.87 -9.21
N VAL A 373 1.37 17.47 -10.35
CA VAL A 373 2.05 17.27 -11.65
C VAL A 373 3.31 18.13 -11.79
N THR A 374 4.09 18.35 -10.73
CA THR A 374 5.37 19.07 -10.83
C THR A 374 6.52 18.17 -11.26
N GLU A 375 6.44 16.85 -11.02
CA GLU A 375 7.46 15.87 -11.41
C GLU A 375 7.06 15.08 -12.66
N ASP A 376 8.01 14.87 -13.60
CA ASP A 376 7.77 14.26 -14.92
C ASP A 376 7.20 12.82 -14.85
N GLU A 377 7.64 12.03 -13.86
CA GLU A 377 7.12 10.68 -13.60
C GLU A 377 5.63 10.74 -13.19
N MET A 378 5.30 11.67 -12.30
CA MET A 378 3.92 11.91 -11.88
C MET A 378 3.04 12.45 -13.02
N LYS A 379 3.60 13.26 -13.94
CA LYS A 379 2.87 13.67 -15.16
C LYS A 379 2.51 12.45 -16.01
N THR A 380 3.48 11.57 -16.24
CA THR A 380 3.30 10.35 -17.03
C THR A 380 2.24 9.45 -16.41
N ALA A 381 2.32 9.21 -15.10
CA ALA A 381 1.32 8.44 -14.37
C ALA A 381 -0.08 9.07 -14.47
N CYS A 382 -0.20 10.38 -14.28
CA CYS A 382 -1.48 11.09 -14.41
C CYS A 382 -2.06 11.02 -15.84
N LEU A 383 -1.20 11.08 -16.86
CA LEU A 383 -1.59 10.93 -18.26
C LEU A 383 -2.09 9.52 -18.55
N GLU A 384 -1.37 8.48 -18.13
CA GLU A 384 -1.78 7.08 -18.25
C GLU A 384 -3.11 6.81 -17.54
N ALA A 385 -3.33 7.45 -16.40
CA ALA A 385 -4.56 7.36 -15.64
C ALA A 385 -5.75 8.11 -16.28
N GLY A 386 -5.54 8.87 -17.36
CA GLY A 386 -6.61 9.61 -18.06
C GLY A 386 -6.95 10.97 -17.45
N ALA A 387 -6.02 11.61 -16.73
CA ALA A 387 -6.24 12.93 -16.14
C ALA A 387 -6.44 14.04 -17.20
N LEU A 388 -5.80 13.93 -18.37
CA LEU A 388 -5.92 14.92 -19.45
C LEU A 388 -7.35 14.97 -20.04
N PRO A 389 -7.96 13.85 -20.48
CA PRO A 389 -9.38 13.82 -20.85
C PRO A 389 -10.32 14.35 -19.76
N ALA A 390 -10.03 14.07 -18.48
CA ALA A 390 -10.83 14.56 -17.36
C ALA A 390 -10.75 16.10 -17.21
N CYS A 391 -9.55 16.68 -17.33
CA CYS A 391 -9.35 18.13 -17.30
C CYS A 391 -10.02 18.83 -18.50
N GLU A 392 -9.90 18.26 -19.71
CA GLU A 392 -10.58 18.80 -20.90
C GLU A 392 -12.11 18.71 -20.76
N LYS A 393 -12.63 17.60 -20.26
CA LYS A 393 -14.07 17.46 -19.99
C LYS A 393 -14.56 18.47 -18.96
N ALA A 394 -13.77 18.76 -17.92
CA ALA A 394 -14.07 19.81 -16.95
C ALA A 394 -14.13 21.19 -17.64
N ARG A 395 -13.12 21.50 -18.46
CA ARG A 395 -13.03 22.75 -19.21
C ARG A 395 -14.21 22.94 -20.15
N LEU A 396 -14.62 21.91 -20.88
CA LEU A 396 -15.76 22.01 -21.81
C LEU A 396 -17.11 22.07 -21.08
N ARG A 397 -17.23 21.43 -19.91
CA ARG A 397 -18.50 21.38 -19.16
C ARG A 397 -18.80 22.67 -18.38
N PHE A 398 -17.78 23.40 -17.94
CA PHE A 398 -17.93 24.59 -17.08
C PHE A 398 -17.42 25.87 -17.75
N LEU A 399 -17.91 26.17 -18.95
CA LEU A 399 -17.50 27.37 -19.71
C LEU A 399 -17.69 28.68 -18.94
N GLU A 400 -18.72 28.75 -18.10
CA GLU A 400 -19.07 29.97 -17.36
C GLU A 400 -18.39 30.10 -15.99
N ASP A 401 -17.69 29.07 -15.50
CA ASP A 401 -16.96 29.16 -14.23
C ASP A 401 -15.48 29.50 -14.48
N PRO A 402 -15.06 30.77 -14.27
CA PRO A 402 -13.71 31.21 -14.59
C PRO A 402 -12.65 30.51 -13.73
N LYS A 403 -12.99 30.06 -12.51
CA LYS A 403 -12.04 29.35 -11.64
C LYS A 403 -11.79 27.93 -12.13
N VAL A 404 -12.85 27.23 -12.55
CA VAL A 404 -12.71 25.90 -13.16
C VAL A 404 -11.93 26.00 -14.47
N GLN A 405 -12.23 26.99 -15.32
CA GLN A 405 -11.45 27.25 -16.54
C GLN A 405 -9.97 27.46 -16.25
N GLN A 406 -9.65 28.38 -15.32
CA GLN A 406 -8.27 28.71 -14.97
C GLN A 406 -7.50 27.48 -14.48
N HIS A 407 -8.08 26.71 -13.55
CA HIS A 407 -7.43 25.53 -13.01
C HIS A 407 -7.34 24.38 -14.02
N ALA A 408 -8.32 24.22 -14.91
CA ALA A 408 -8.27 23.22 -15.98
C ALA A 408 -7.15 23.53 -16.98
N VAL A 409 -7.06 24.78 -17.43
CA VAL A 409 -5.98 25.22 -18.33
C VAL A 409 -4.63 25.08 -17.65
N GLN A 410 -4.51 25.49 -16.38
CA GLN A 410 -3.26 25.37 -15.62
C GLN A 410 -2.84 23.89 -15.48
N ALA A 411 -3.75 22.99 -15.11
CA ALA A 411 -3.47 21.56 -15.01
C ALA A 411 -3.05 20.96 -16.36
N ILE A 412 -3.74 21.32 -17.45
CA ILE A 412 -3.39 20.88 -18.82
C ILE A 412 -1.99 21.37 -19.21
N GLN A 413 -1.70 22.65 -18.99
CA GLN A 413 -0.39 23.24 -19.28
C GLN A 413 0.74 22.66 -18.43
N THR A 414 0.42 22.18 -17.23
CA THR A 414 1.39 21.57 -16.33
C THR A 414 1.65 20.11 -16.72
N MET A 415 0.63 19.39 -17.23
CA MET A 415 0.75 18.01 -17.73
C MET A 415 1.45 17.93 -19.09
N LEU A 416 1.20 18.88 -19.99
CA LEU A 416 1.82 18.91 -21.31
C LEU A 416 3.15 19.67 -21.23
N PRO A 417 4.26 19.11 -21.77
CA PRO A 417 5.50 19.87 -21.86
C PRO A 417 5.26 21.12 -22.69
N GLY A 418 5.64 22.29 -22.17
CA GLY A 418 5.64 23.52 -22.96
C GLY A 418 6.61 23.36 -24.13
N GLU A 419 6.12 23.58 -25.35
CA GLU A 419 6.95 23.67 -26.55
C GLU A 419 8.00 24.79 -26.47
#